data_AF-A0A2V6P4K0-F1
#
_entry.id   AF-A0A2V6P4K0-F1
#
_cell.length_a   1.000
_cell.length_b   1.000
_cell.length_c   1.000
_cell.angle_alpha   90.00
_cell.angle_beta   90.00
_cell.angle_gamma   90.00
#
_symmetry.space_group_name_H-M   'P 1'
#
loop_
_entity.id
_entity.type
_entity.pdbx_description
1 polymer ?
#
loop_
_entity_poly.entity_id
_entity_poly.type
_entity_poly.pdbx_seq_one_letter_code
_entity_poly.pdbx_strand_id
1 'polypeptide(L)'
;MRGRVVLSISLGLNVAMAALWWYIARAVTARTDTLTATPPPADPGRAYKTSVVVRRQNFTWDEIESADYATYISNLRAIGCPEATIRDIIVADVNQLFARRRATEVVGAEQQWWRSEPDPDATQAASEKLKALEAERRTLLTTLLGSEWESSYYPYPAHPGSPPLDGPILGALPPGTKQAVRDVESRAAERRQAYLDALQKEGKQTDPAELARLRQQTRSELAQVLGSEQLEEYLLRYSSNATALRNELHGMPLTPDEFRNLFRLTDSMDQQLQLLVGSDDAASLKRRQELEQQRDQAIQQVLGPDDYKKYGLLQDPVYRDTQTVARQSGVPSDKILPLYKINRETEREQQSIRDDATLTAEQKEQRLEAVQLAQQNALRKLLGGEIYQRILQQNTKP
;
A
#
# COMPACT_ATOMS: atom_id res chain seq x y z
N MET A 1 -3.65 -32.97 -40.62
CA MET A 1 -2.30 -33.60 -40.62
C MET A 1 -1.29 -32.95 -39.68
N ARG A 2 -1.47 -31.70 -39.21
CA ARG A 2 -0.45 -30.96 -38.42
C ARG A 2 -0.31 -31.36 -36.94
N GLY A 3 -1.38 -31.84 -36.29
CA GLY A 3 -1.32 -32.21 -34.86
C GLY A 3 -0.52 -33.48 -34.55
N ARG A 4 -0.54 -34.49 -35.44
CA ARG A 4 0.21 -35.75 -35.26
C ARG A 4 1.73 -35.55 -35.38
N VAL A 5 2.15 -34.55 -36.17
CA VAL A 5 3.57 -34.20 -36.35
C VAL A 5 4.11 -33.52 -35.09
N VAL A 6 3.36 -32.57 -34.51
CA VAL A 6 3.75 -31.87 -33.27
C VAL A 6 3.84 -32.85 -32.09
N LEU A 7 2.89 -33.79 -32.00
CA LEU A 7 2.88 -34.81 -30.94
C LEU A 7 4.07 -35.77 -31.06
N SER A 8 4.41 -36.18 -32.29
CA SER A 8 5.59 -37.03 -32.56
C SER A 8 6.91 -36.33 -32.25
N ILE A 9 7.02 -35.03 -32.55
CA ILE A 9 8.19 -34.21 -32.21
C ILE A 9 8.32 -34.07 -30.69
N SER A 10 7.23 -33.81 -29.97
CA SER A 10 7.25 -33.70 -28.51
C SER A 10 7.64 -35.02 -27.83
N LEU A 11 7.19 -36.15 -28.38
CA LEU A 11 7.53 -37.47 -27.87
C LEU A 11 9.03 -37.77 -28.10
N GLY A 12 9.54 -37.46 -29.30
CA GLY A 12 10.97 -37.59 -29.59
C GLY A 12 11.85 -36.73 -28.69
N LEU A 13 11.42 -35.50 -28.40
CA LEU A 13 12.16 -34.58 -27.51
C LEU A 13 12.21 -35.11 -26.07
N ASN A 14 11.09 -35.63 -25.56
CA ASN A 14 11.04 -36.20 -24.20
C ASN A 14 11.88 -37.47 -24.07
N VAL A 15 11.91 -38.34 -25.09
CA VAL A 15 12.77 -39.53 -25.11
C VAL A 15 14.25 -39.15 -25.17
N ALA A 16 14.61 -38.14 -25.96
CA ALA A 16 15.98 -37.62 -26.01
C ALA A 16 16.41 -37.04 -24.66
N MET A 17 15.51 -36.32 -23.97
CA MET A 17 15.74 -35.78 -22.64
C MET A 17 15.94 -36.89 -21.59
N ALA A 18 15.13 -37.95 -21.64
CA ALA A 18 15.27 -39.09 -20.74
C ALA A 18 16.59 -39.85 -20.98
N ALA A 19 17.00 -40.02 -22.23
CA ALA A 19 18.28 -40.63 -22.58
C ALA A 19 19.47 -39.77 -22.13
N LEU A 20 19.38 -38.45 -22.28
CA LEU A 20 20.39 -37.51 -21.80
C LEU A 20 20.49 -37.52 -20.27
N TRP A 21 19.36 -37.57 -19.56
CA TRP A 21 19.32 -37.67 -18.11
C TRP A 21 19.94 -38.98 -17.61
N TRP A 22 19.65 -40.10 -18.29
CA TRP A 22 20.26 -41.39 -17.97
C TRP A 22 21.78 -41.42 -18.22
N TYR A 23 22.24 -40.78 -19.30
CA TYR A 23 23.67 -40.62 -19.59
C TYR A 23 24.38 -39.77 -18.53
N ILE A 24 23.78 -38.63 -18.12
CA ILE A 24 24.33 -37.77 -17.06
C ILE A 24 24.34 -38.50 -15.72
N ALA A 25 23.27 -39.22 -15.37
CA ALA A 25 23.20 -40.00 -14.14
C ALA A 25 24.31 -41.07 -14.09
N ARG A 26 24.58 -41.77 -15.20
CA ARG A 26 25.69 -42.72 -15.30
C ARG A 26 27.07 -42.05 -15.22
N ALA A 27 27.23 -40.87 -15.81
CA ALA A 27 28.48 -40.11 -15.75
C ALA A 27 28.77 -39.58 -14.33
N VAL A 28 27.73 -39.26 -13.54
CA VAL A 28 27.86 -38.81 -12.14
C VAL A 28 28.20 -39.98 -11.22
N THR A 29 27.62 -41.17 -11.43
CA THR A 29 28.01 -42.38 -10.68
C THR A 29 29.44 -42.83 -11.02
N ALA A 30 29.88 -42.69 -12.27
CA ALA A 30 31.26 -43.03 -12.65
C ALA A 30 32.32 -42.05 -12.09
N ARG A 31 31.92 -40.82 -11.72
CA ARG A 31 32.81 -39.83 -11.09
C ARG A 31 32.87 -39.93 -9.57
N THR A 32 31.99 -40.71 -8.94
CA THR A 32 32.00 -40.91 -7.48
C THR A 32 32.85 -42.11 -7.03
N ASP A 33 33.25 -42.99 -7.96
CA ASP A 33 34.08 -44.17 -7.65
C ASP A 33 35.60 -43.95 -7.75
N THR A 34 36.09 -42.73 -8.04
CA THR A 34 37.54 -42.48 -8.19
C THR A 34 38.22 -41.74 -7.03
N LEU A 35 37.61 -41.75 -5.83
CA LEU A 35 38.28 -41.37 -4.58
C LEU A 35 38.43 -42.55 -3.61
N THR A 36 38.65 -43.77 -4.11
CA THR A 36 39.37 -44.76 -3.30
C THR A 36 40.84 -44.36 -3.26
N ALA A 37 41.23 -43.70 -2.17
CA ALA A 37 42.63 -43.51 -1.83
C ALA A 37 43.32 -44.88 -1.74
N THR A 38 44.20 -45.18 -2.68
CA THR A 38 45.12 -46.32 -2.60
C THR A 38 45.97 -46.13 -1.33
N PRO A 39 45.90 -47.05 -0.34
CA PRO A 39 46.81 -46.97 0.79
C PRO A 39 48.24 -47.21 0.30
N PRO A 40 49.25 -46.49 0.81
CA PRO A 40 50.64 -46.78 0.48
C PRO A 40 51.00 -48.23 0.87
N PRO A 41 51.96 -48.87 0.19
CA PRO A 41 52.38 -50.22 0.54
C PRO A 41 52.79 -50.28 2.01
N ALA A 42 52.17 -51.21 2.75
CA ALA A 42 52.44 -51.42 4.16
C ALA A 42 53.89 -51.92 4.33
N ASP A 43 54.70 -51.14 5.03
CA ASP A 43 55.99 -51.59 5.55
C ASP A 43 55.72 -52.61 6.68
N PRO A 44 56.17 -53.87 6.59
CA PRO A 44 55.88 -54.89 7.58
C PRO A 44 56.78 -54.69 8.80
N GLY A 45 56.50 -53.66 9.61
CA GLY A 45 57.44 -53.28 10.66
C GLY A 45 57.00 -52.26 11.70
N ARG A 46 55.72 -51.88 11.83
CA ARG A 46 55.18 -51.26 13.06
C ARG A 46 53.67 -51.07 12.96
N ALA A 47 52.90 -51.76 13.80
CA ALA A 47 51.49 -51.49 13.97
C ALA A 47 51.31 -50.23 14.82
N TYR A 48 51.11 -49.07 14.19
CA TYR A 48 50.60 -47.90 14.88
C TYR A 48 49.09 -48.11 15.12
N LYS A 49 48.71 -48.45 16.35
CA LYS A 49 47.32 -48.45 16.77
C LYS A 49 46.87 -47.00 16.97
N THR A 50 46.47 -46.33 15.90
CA THR A 50 45.84 -45.01 16.02
C THR A 50 44.38 -45.23 16.43
N SER A 51 44.08 -45.08 17.71
CA SER A 51 42.71 -45.02 18.20
C SER A 51 42.09 -43.69 17.73
N VAL A 52 41.41 -43.69 16.59
CA VAL A 52 40.62 -42.53 16.15
C VAL A 52 39.33 -42.53 16.97
N VAL A 53 39.34 -41.78 18.07
CA VAL A 53 38.12 -41.48 18.83
C VAL A 53 37.38 -40.36 18.09
N VAL A 54 36.38 -40.71 17.29
CA VAL A 54 35.47 -39.73 16.69
C VAL A 54 34.54 -39.23 17.80
N ARG A 55 34.95 -38.17 18.52
CA ARG A 55 34.02 -37.40 19.35
C ARG A 55 33.11 -36.61 18.41
N ARG A 56 31.88 -37.06 18.21
CA ARG A 56 30.82 -36.20 17.67
C ARG A 56 30.47 -35.20 18.77
N GLN A 57 31.10 -34.02 18.74
CA GLN A 57 30.54 -32.90 19.47
C GLN A 57 29.22 -32.57 18.78
N ASN A 58 28.11 -32.79 19.48
CA ASN A 58 26.79 -32.43 18.98
C ASN A 58 26.69 -30.91 19.05
N PHE A 59 27.10 -30.24 17.98
CA PHE A 59 26.93 -28.81 17.82
C PHE A 59 25.43 -28.48 17.79
N THR A 60 25.00 -27.57 18.67
CA THR A 60 23.65 -27.00 18.65
C THR A 60 23.74 -25.49 18.62
N TRP A 61 22.94 -24.85 17.75
CA TRP A 61 22.94 -23.39 17.57
C TRP A 61 22.59 -22.63 18.87
N ASP A 62 21.81 -23.25 19.76
CA ASP A 62 21.47 -22.73 21.08
C ASP A 62 22.69 -22.49 21.99
N GLU A 63 23.84 -23.15 21.72
CA GLU A 63 25.09 -22.93 22.48
C GLU A 63 25.83 -21.66 22.04
N ILE A 64 25.46 -21.10 20.88
CA ILE A 64 26.13 -19.96 20.27
C ILE A 64 25.24 -18.72 20.33
N GLU A 65 23.96 -18.87 19.97
CA GLU A 65 22.99 -17.79 19.99
C GLU A 65 22.75 -17.31 21.42
N SER A 66 22.91 -16.02 21.65
CA SER A 66 22.66 -15.38 22.94
C SER A 66 21.92 -14.07 22.71
N ALA A 67 20.99 -13.75 23.62
CA ALA A 67 20.29 -12.47 23.62
C ALA A 67 21.25 -11.28 23.89
N ASP A 68 22.42 -11.54 24.49
CA ASP A 68 23.48 -10.55 24.61
C ASP A 68 24.43 -10.64 23.41
N TYR A 69 24.44 -9.58 22.60
CA TYR A 69 25.26 -9.50 21.38
C TYR A 69 26.75 -9.63 21.66
N ALA A 70 27.26 -9.17 22.81
CA ALA A 70 28.68 -9.31 23.14
C ALA A 70 29.05 -10.79 23.34
N THR A 71 28.21 -11.51 24.08
CA THR A 71 28.33 -12.96 24.26
C THR A 71 28.16 -13.71 22.93
N TYR A 72 27.18 -13.35 22.10
CA TYR A 72 26.94 -13.98 20.81
C TYR A 72 28.14 -13.84 19.85
N ILE A 73 28.71 -12.63 19.75
CA ILE A 73 29.93 -12.37 18.96
C ILE A 73 31.10 -13.21 19.48
N SER A 74 31.27 -13.30 20.81
CA SER A 74 32.35 -14.07 21.41
C SER A 74 32.24 -15.56 21.08
N ASN A 75 31.02 -16.11 21.10
CA ASN A 75 30.73 -17.50 20.75
C ASN A 75 31.02 -17.76 19.26
N LEU A 76 30.62 -16.84 18.37
CA LEU A 76 30.92 -16.93 16.94
C LEU A 76 32.42 -16.88 16.64
N ARG A 77 33.20 -16.05 17.37
CA ARG A 77 34.65 -16.03 17.25
C ARG A 77 35.29 -17.31 17.79
N ALA A 78 34.77 -17.86 18.89
CA ALA A 78 35.29 -19.07 19.51
C ALA A 78 35.21 -20.31 18.59
N ILE A 79 34.21 -20.37 17.70
CA ILE A 79 34.07 -21.43 16.70
C ILE A 79 34.88 -21.18 15.42
N GLY A 80 35.63 -20.08 15.33
CA GLY A 80 36.45 -19.73 14.18
C GLY A 80 35.69 -19.10 13.01
N CYS A 81 34.54 -18.48 13.26
CA CYS A 81 33.79 -17.77 12.21
C CYS A 81 34.60 -16.56 11.69
N PRO A 82 34.72 -16.35 10.37
CA PRO A 82 35.38 -15.17 9.83
C PRO A 82 34.70 -13.87 10.27
N GLU A 83 35.48 -12.83 10.60
CA GLU A 83 34.95 -11.57 11.13
C GLU A 83 33.94 -10.89 10.18
N ALA A 84 34.12 -11.04 8.87
CA ALA A 84 33.15 -10.56 7.87
C ALA A 84 31.78 -11.25 8.01
N THR A 85 31.77 -12.56 8.24
CA THR A 85 30.53 -13.33 8.43
C THR A 85 29.87 -13.01 9.77
N ILE A 86 30.65 -12.80 10.83
CA ILE A 86 30.14 -12.33 12.13
C ILE A 86 29.43 -10.98 11.96
N ARG A 87 30.06 -10.04 11.23
CA ARG A 87 29.45 -8.75 10.93
C ARG A 87 28.12 -8.90 10.21
N ASP A 88 28.04 -9.72 9.17
CA ASP A 88 26.82 -9.93 8.40
C ASP A 88 25.68 -10.51 9.26
N ILE A 89 25.98 -11.49 10.11
CA ILE A 89 25.02 -12.10 11.04
C ILE A 89 24.48 -11.06 12.03
N ILE A 90 25.36 -10.31 12.70
CA ILE A 90 24.95 -9.33 13.71
C ILE A 90 24.21 -8.15 13.09
N VAL A 91 24.65 -7.66 11.92
CA VAL A 91 23.93 -6.59 11.20
C VAL A 91 22.53 -7.06 10.81
N ALA A 92 22.38 -8.28 10.29
CA ALA A 92 21.09 -8.82 9.93
C ALA A 92 20.14 -8.93 11.14
N ASP A 93 20.63 -9.46 12.26
CA ASP A 93 19.81 -9.66 13.46
C ASP A 93 19.40 -8.34 14.12
N VAL A 94 20.33 -7.40 14.31
CA VAL A 94 20.02 -6.05 14.81
C VAL A 94 19.04 -5.34 13.88
N ASN A 95 19.21 -5.46 12.56
CA ASN A 95 18.25 -4.89 11.62
C ASN A 95 16.86 -5.52 11.77
N GLN A 96 16.76 -6.83 12.03
CA GLN A 96 15.49 -7.50 12.27
C GLN A 96 14.84 -7.03 13.57
N LEU A 97 15.62 -6.87 14.64
CA LEU A 97 15.16 -6.31 15.92
C LEU A 97 14.57 -4.91 15.73
N PHE A 98 15.31 -4.00 15.09
CA PHE A 98 14.85 -2.63 14.85
C PHE A 98 13.72 -2.57 13.82
N ALA A 99 13.63 -3.50 12.86
CA ALA A 99 12.47 -3.62 11.98
C ALA A 99 11.19 -3.96 12.76
N ARG A 100 11.26 -4.90 13.72
CA ARG A 100 10.12 -5.23 14.60
C ARG A 100 9.75 -4.05 15.51
N ARG A 101 10.75 -3.37 16.09
CA ARG A 101 10.53 -2.17 16.91
C ARG A 101 9.87 -1.05 16.12
N ARG A 102 10.35 -0.73 14.91
CA ARG A 102 9.70 0.27 14.04
C ARG A 102 8.24 -0.08 13.74
N ALA A 103 7.96 -1.34 13.38
CA ALA A 103 6.61 -1.79 13.05
C ALA A 103 5.62 -1.72 14.23
N THR A 104 6.13 -1.76 15.48
CA THR A 104 5.32 -1.79 16.70
C THR A 104 5.25 -0.43 17.41
N GLU A 105 6.38 0.29 17.46
CA GLU A 105 6.54 1.48 18.28
C GLU A 105 6.24 2.78 17.54
N VAL A 106 6.32 2.82 16.20
CA VAL A 106 6.12 4.05 15.41
C VAL A 106 4.68 4.19 14.98
N VAL A 107 3.94 5.07 15.65
CA VAL A 107 2.57 5.47 15.27
C VAL A 107 2.62 6.54 14.18
N GLY A 108 2.89 6.12 12.95
CA GLY A 108 2.97 7.00 11.78
C GLY A 108 1.65 7.36 11.13
N ALA A 109 1.73 8.16 10.07
CA ALA A 109 0.62 8.45 9.16
C ALA A 109 -0.08 7.16 8.66
N GLU A 110 0.70 6.13 8.38
CA GLU A 110 0.24 4.79 7.99
C GLU A 110 -0.64 4.12 9.08
N GLN A 111 -0.51 4.52 10.34
CA GLN A 111 -1.36 4.03 11.42
C GLN A 111 -2.70 4.77 11.50
N GLN A 112 -2.79 6.00 10.97
CA GLN A 112 -4.06 6.73 10.84
C GLN A 112 -4.76 6.38 9.51
N TRP A 113 -4.77 5.10 9.17
CA TRP A 113 -5.29 4.57 7.90
C TRP A 113 -6.79 4.86 7.65
N TRP A 114 -7.52 5.40 8.62
CA TRP A 114 -8.92 5.85 8.47
C TRP A 114 -9.06 7.33 8.08
N ARG A 115 -7.97 8.09 8.01
CA ARG A 115 -7.96 9.51 7.63
C ARG A 115 -7.37 9.71 6.23
N SER A 116 -7.89 10.72 5.52
CA SER A 116 -7.31 11.19 4.26
C SER A 116 -6.06 12.02 4.43
N GLU A 117 -6.07 12.91 5.42
CA GLU A 117 -4.90 13.68 5.82
C GLU A 117 -4.47 13.18 7.20
N PRO A 118 -3.25 12.62 7.31
CA PRO A 118 -2.68 12.27 8.59
C PRO A 118 -2.52 13.53 9.44
N ASP A 119 -2.72 13.41 10.74
CA ASP A 119 -2.43 14.48 11.68
C ASP A 119 -0.97 14.92 11.54
N PRO A 120 -0.70 16.21 11.24
CA PRO A 120 0.67 16.71 11.09
C PRO A 120 1.52 16.48 12.33
N ASP A 121 0.94 16.57 13.53
CA ASP A 121 1.67 16.38 14.79
C ASP A 121 2.03 14.90 14.98
N ALA A 122 1.12 13.99 14.66
CA ALA A 122 1.39 12.55 14.70
C ALA A 122 2.44 12.14 13.64
N THR A 123 2.37 12.73 12.45
CA THR A 123 3.34 12.52 11.37
C THR A 123 4.73 12.99 11.79
N GLN A 124 4.81 14.15 12.45
CA GLN A 124 6.06 14.68 12.97
C GLN A 124 6.62 13.83 14.11
N ALA A 125 5.79 13.45 15.10
CA ALA A 125 6.18 12.58 16.19
C ALA A 125 6.68 11.20 15.68
N ALA A 126 6.05 10.65 14.65
CA ALA A 126 6.50 9.42 14.01
C ALA A 126 7.84 9.57 13.30
N SER A 127 8.04 10.69 12.60
CA SER A 127 9.32 11.02 11.95
C SER A 127 10.45 11.15 12.97
N GLU A 128 10.20 11.81 14.11
CA GLU A 128 11.16 11.92 15.22
C GLU A 128 11.47 10.55 15.83
N LYS A 129 10.45 9.72 16.05
CA LYS A 129 10.63 8.38 16.61
C LYS A 129 11.38 7.45 15.65
N LEU A 130 11.15 7.55 14.35
CA LEU A 130 11.93 6.83 13.32
C LEU A 130 13.39 7.24 13.35
N LYS A 131 13.68 8.55 13.45
CA LYS A 131 15.05 9.07 13.57
C LYS A 131 15.72 8.58 14.86
N ALA A 132 15.00 8.55 15.98
CA ALA A 132 15.51 8.05 17.25
C ALA A 132 15.86 6.56 17.18
N LEU A 133 14.96 5.72 16.64
CA LEU A 133 15.22 4.30 16.45
C LEU A 133 16.39 4.04 15.49
N GLU A 134 16.53 4.84 14.45
CA GLU A 134 17.66 4.74 13.52
C GLU A 134 18.99 5.16 14.17
N ALA A 135 18.97 6.20 15.01
CA ALA A 135 20.13 6.60 15.80
C ALA A 135 20.53 5.51 16.81
N GLU A 136 19.56 4.95 17.55
CA GLU A 136 19.79 3.82 18.45
C GLU A 136 20.39 2.61 17.72
N ARG A 137 19.85 2.27 16.55
CA ARG A 137 20.38 1.18 15.70
C ARG A 137 21.83 1.42 15.33
N ARG A 138 22.15 2.63 14.84
CA ARG A 138 23.52 3.01 14.47
C ARG A 138 24.46 3.00 15.66
N THR A 139 24.04 3.52 16.81
CA THR A 139 24.85 3.49 18.03
C THR A 139 25.11 2.05 18.49
N LEU A 140 24.11 1.16 18.44
CA LEU A 140 24.28 -0.23 18.80
C LEU A 140 25.26 -0.94 17.87
N LEU A 141 25.10 -0.80 16.56
CA LEU A 141 26.01 -1.41 15.58
C LEU A 141 27.44 -0.85 15.67
N THR A 142 27.59 0.46 15.88
CA THR A 142 28.92 1.09 16.08
C THR A 142 29.59 0.57 17.34
N THR A 143 28.82 0.34 18.42
CA THR A 143 29.34 -0.22 19.67
C THR A 143 29.77 -1.68 19.50
N LEU A 144 29.00 -2.47 18.76
CA LEU A 144 29.25 -3.91 18.59
C LEU A 144 30.36 -4.22 17.57
N LEU A 145 30.45 -3.45 16.49
CA LEU A 145 31.24 -3.79 15.29
C LEU A 145 32.27 -2.71 14.91
N GLY A 146 32.28 -1.55 15.59
CA GLY A 146 33.16 -0.41 15.29
C GLY A 146 32.68 0.43 14.10
N SER A 147 33.22 1.64 13.90
CA SER A 147 32.77 2.60 12.86
C SER A 147 32.76 2.07 11.42
N GLU A 148 33.53 1.01 11.14
CA GLU A 148 33.69 0.42 9.81
C GLU A 148 32.49 -0.43 9.35
N TRP A 149 31.50 -0.71 10.23
CA TRP A 149 30.31 -1.47 9.84
C TRP A 149 29.49 -0.75 8.76
N GLU A 150 29.55 0.59 8.70
CA GLU A 150 28.83 1.41 7.72
C GLU A 150 29.32 1.17 6.28
N SER A 151 30.56 0.68 6.08
CA SER A 151 31.06 0.32 4.75
C SER A 151 30.37 -0.92 4.17
N SER A 152 29.81 -1.78 5.03
CA SER A 152 29.03 -2.97 4.66
C SER A 152 27.53 -2.68 4.63
N TYR A 153 27.11 -1.42 4.49
CA TYR A 153 25.70 -1.02 4.47
C TYR A 153 24.93 -1.79 3.39
N TYR A 154 24.29 -2.87 3.79
CA TYR A 154 23.19 -3.49 3.06
C TYR A 154 21.99 -2.57 3.28
N PRO A 155 21.59 -1.74 2.29
CA PRO A 155 20.32 -1.05 2.40
C PRO A 155 19.28 -2.12 2.67
N TYR A 156 18.46 -1.88 3.70
CA TYR A 156 17.20 -2.61 3.84
C TYR A 156 16.56 -2.60 2.46
N PRO A 157 16.13 -3.74 1.89
CA PRO A 157 15.26 -3.70 0.74
C PRO A 157 13.93 -3.12 1.24
N ALA A 158 13.87 -1.79 1.35
CA ALA A 158 12.64 -1.07 1.14
C ALA A 158 12.22 -1.56 -0.24
N HIS A 159 11.23 -2.45 -0.30
CA HIS A 159 10.67 -2.86 -1.56
C HIS A 159 9.95 -1.61 -2.07
N PRO A 160 10.53 -0.83 -2.99
CA PRO A 160 9.97 0.46 -3.35
C PRO A 160 8.59 0.18 -3.94
N GLY A 161 7.54 0.74 -3.34
CA GLY A 161 6.16 0.52 -3.77
C GLY A 161 5.45 -0.72 -3.22
N SER A 162 6.00 -1.43 -2.23
CA SER A 162 5.26 -2.50 -1.52
C SER A 162 4.76 -2.04 -0.13
N PRO A 163 3.53 -2.39 0.29
CA PRO A 163 2.94 -1.92 1.55
C PRO A 163 3.77 -2.30 2.78
N PRO A 164 4.03 -1.46 3.79
CA PRO A 164 4.97 -1.79 4.87
C PRO A 164 4.61 -3.06 5.69
N LEU A 165 3.36 -3.53 5.67
CA LEU A 165 2.85 -4.68 6.44
C LEU A 165 3.18 -4.53 7.93
N ASP A 166 2.73 -3.41 8.49
CA ASP A 166 3.03 -2.92 9.83
C ASP A 166 1.79 -2.88 10.74
N GLY A 167 1.95 -2.38 11.97
CA GLY A 167 0.88 -2.35 12.97
C GLY A 167 0.63 -3.70 13.65
N PRO A 168 -0.35 -3.77 14.56
CA PRO A 168 -0.53 -4.90 15.47
C PRO A 168 -0.90 -6.21 14.76
N ILE A 169 -1.67 -6.15 13.68
CA ILE A 169 -2.15 -7.33 12.95
C ILE A 169 -1.16 -7.73 11.85
N LEU A 170 -0.82 -6.82 10.92
CA LEU A 170 0.04 -7.14 9.78
C LEU A 170 1.53 -7.23 10.18
N GLY A 171 1.95 -6.45 11.18
CA GLY A 171 3.29 -6.52 11.74
C GLY A 171 3.60 -7.85 12.42
N ALA A 172 2.59 -8.51 13.01
CA ALA A 172 2.70 -9.81 13.66
C ALA A 172 2.69 -11.01 12.70
N LEU A 173 2.53 -10.80 11.39
CA LEU A 173 2.50 -11.89 10.41
C LEU A 173 3.83 -12.68 10.40
N PRO A 174 3.79 -14.02 10.30
CA PRO A 174 4.98 -14.83 10.11
C PRO A 174 5.77 -14.42 8.86
N PRO A 175 7.11 -14.57 8.84
CA PRO A 175 7.93 -14.21 7.68
C PRO A 175 7.48 -14.86 6.37
N GLY A 176 7.10 -16.14 6.40
CA GLY A 176 6.58 -16.86 5.23
C GLY A 176 5.28 -16.27 4.69
N THR A 177 4.37 -15.85 5.58
CA THR A 177 3.11 -15.18 5.20
C THR A 177 3.38 -13.81 4.60
N LYS A 178 4.30 -13.03 5.20
CA LYS A 178 4.71 -11.73 4.64
C LYS A 178 5.27 -11.90 3.24
N GLN A 179 6.15 -12.89 3.02
CA GLN A 179 6.68 -13.20 1.70
C GLN A 179 5.57 -13.59 0.72
N ALA A 180 4.63 -14.46 1.12
CA ALA A 180 3.52 -14.85 0.27
C ALA A 180 2.65 -13.64 -0.16
N VAL A 181 2.40 -12.69 0.75
CA VAL A 181 1.73 -11.43 0.42
C VAL A 181 2.54 -10.58 -0.56
N ARG A 182 3.87 -10.48 -0.38
CA ARG A 182 4.76 -9.79 -1.33
C ARG A 182 4.68 -10.40 -2.73
N ASP A 183 4.71 -11.72 -2.80
CA ASP A 183 4.66 -12.43 -4.08
C ASP A 183 3.32 -12.19 -4.79
N VAL A 184 2.21 -12.16 -4.05
CA VAL A 184 0.88 -11.80 -4.59
C VAL A 184 0.88 -10.36 -5.13
N GLU A 185 1.39 -9.40 -4.37
CA GLU A 185 1.47 -8.00 -4.79
C GLU A 185 2.37 -7.80 -6.02
N SER A 186 3.51 -8.50 -6.08
CA SER A 186 4.40 -8.46 -7.25
C SER A 186 3.68 -8.96 -8.50
N ARG A 187 3.03 -10.13 -8.42
CA ARG A 187 2.24 -10.67 -9.54
C ARG A 187 1.08 -9.75 -9.92
N ALA A 188 0.44 -9.11 -8.94
CA ALA A 188 -0.62 -8.14 -9.20
C ALA A 188 -0.10 -6.89 -9.94
N ALA A 189 1.05 -6.36 -9.52
CA ALA A 189 1.69 -5.23 -10.18
C ALA A 189 2.11 -5.57 -11.62
N GLU A 190 2.72 -6.73 -11.83
CA GLU A 190 3.11 -7.22 -13.16
C GLU A 190 1.89 -7.39 -14.09
N ARG A 191 0.80 -8.00 -13.63
CA ARG A 191 -0.44 -8.13 -14.42
C ARG A 191 -1.03 -6.78 -14.80
N ARG A 192 -1.08 -5.85 -13.84
CA ARG A 192 -1.59 -4.50 -14.08
C ARG A 192 -0.73 -3.76 -15.09
N GLN A 193 0.60 -3.84 -14.95
CA GLN A 193 1.53 -3.21 -15.87
C GLN A 193 1.40 -3.81 -17.27
N ALA A 194 1.34 -5.14 -17.39
CA ALA A 194 1.16 -5.82 -18.67
C ALA A 194 -0.13 -5.39 -19.38
N TYR A 195 -1.23 -5.21 -18.64
CA TYR A 195 -2.50 -4.69 -19.16
C TYR A 195 -2.35 -3.25 -19.69
N LEU A 196 -1.74 -2.35 -18.90
CA LEU A 196 -1.52 -0.96 -19.29
C LEU A 196 -0.59 -0.85 -20.51
N ASP A 197 0.50 -1.63 -20.54
CA ASP A 197 1.44 -1.67 -21.67
C ASP A 197 0.77 -2.18 -22.95
N ALA A 198 -0.12 -3.17 -22.85
CA ALA A 198 -0.88 -3.67 -23.98
C ALA A 198 -1.82 -2.60 -24.55
N LEU A 199 -2.56 -1.89 -23.69
CA LEU A 199 -3.41 -0.78 -24.12
C LEU A 199 -2.63 0.36 -24.77
N GLN A 200 -1.47 0.72 -24.19
CA GLN A 200 -0.61 1.76 -24.74
C GLN A 200 -0.11 1.41 -26.15
N LYS A 201 0.30 0.15 -26.37
CA LYS A 201 0.72 -0.33 -27.71
C LYS A 201 -0.41 -0.30 -28.73
N GLU A 202 -1.64 -0.54 -28.29
CA GLU A 202 -2.83 -0.53 -29.13
C GLU A 202 -3.48 0.86 -29.26
N GLY A 203 -2.98 1.88 -28.55
CA GLY A 203 -3.56 3.22 -28.52
C GLY A 203 -4.97 3.28 -27.90
N LYS A 204 -5.33 2.30 -27.06
CA LYS A 204 -6.65 2.19 -26.44
C LYS A 204 -6.69 2.86 -25.06
N GLN A 205 -7.87 3.31 -24.67
CA GLN A 205 -8.10 3.82 -23.32
C GLN A 205 -8.26 2.68 -22.31
N THR A 206 -7.96 2.96 -21.04
CA THR A 206 -8.13 2.02 -19.93
C THR A 206 -9.60 1.74 -19.66
N ASP A 207 -9.96 0.47 -19.55
CA ASP A 207 -11.29 0.04 -19.09
C ASP A 207 -11.31 -0.05 -17.55
N PRO A 208 -12.11 0.78 -16.87
CA PRO A 208 -12.24 0.73 -15.41
C PRO A 208 -12.73 -0.62 -14.88
N ALA A 209 -13.59 -1.33 -15.62
CA ALA A 209 -14.14 -2.61 -15.20
C ALA A 209 -13.08 -3.72 -15.24
N GLU A 210 -12.18 -3.70 -16.23
CA GLU A 210 -11.02 -4.61 -16.27
C GLU A 210 -10.05 -4.36 -15.12
N LEU A 211 -9.77 -3.09 -14.81
CA LEU A 211 -8.96 -2.75 -13.63
C LEU A 211 -9.62 -3.25 -12.32
N ALA A 212 -10.96 -3.19 -12.23
CA ALA A 212 -11.69 -3.73 -11.10
C ALA A 212 -11.59 -5.27 -11.01
N ARG A 213 -11.68 -5.99 -12.15
CA ARG A 213 -11.46 -7.45 -12.21
C ARG A 213 -10.07 -7.84 -11.75
N LEU A 214 -9.02 -7.13 -12.20
CA LEU A 214 -7.65 -7.36 -11.75
C LEU A 214 -7.50 -7.18 -10.24
N ARG A 215 -8.12 -6.14 -9.66
CA ARG A 215 -8.12 -5.93 -8.20
C ARG A 215 -8.86 -7.05 -7.46
N GLN A 216 -10.01 -7.49 -7.96
CA GLN A 216 -10.77 -8.60 -7.37
C GLN A 216 -9.96 -9.90 -7.38
N GLN A 217 -9.21 -10.15 -8.45
CA GLN A 217 -8.31 -11.30 -8.54
C GLN A 217 -7.20 -11.22 -7.50
N THR A 218 -6.53 -10.07 -7.35
CA THR A 218 -5.53 -9.85 -6.30
C THR A 218 -6.09 -10.09 -4.91
N ARG A 219 -7.29 -9.55 -4.62
CA ARG A 219 -7.96 -9.76 -3.34
C ARG A 219 -8.25 -11.24 -3.07
N SER A 220 -8.63 -11.99 -4.09
CA SER A 220 -8.89 -13.44 -3.96
C SER A 220 -7.61 -14.23 -3.68
N GLU A 221 -6.49 -13.86 -4.30
CA GLU A 221 -5.17 -14.44 -3.99
C GLU A 221 -4.71 -14.08 -2.57
N LEU A 222 -4.90 -12.83 -2.15
CA LEU A 222 -4.60 -12.39 -0.78
C LEU A 222 -5.42 -13.17 0.26
N ALA A 223 -6.69 -13.45 -0.03
CA ALA A 223 -7.56 -14.24 0.86
C ALA A 223 -7.11 -15.70 1.03
N GLN A 224 -6.25 -16.22 0.15
CA GLN A 224 -5.67 -17.56 0.29
C GLN A 224 -4.46 -17.59 1.24
N VAL A 225 -3.80 -16.44 1.45
CA VAL A 225 -2.58 -16.33 2.26
C VAL A 225 -2.80 -15.59 3.58
N LEU A 226 -3.84 -14.76 3.66
CA LEU A 226 -4.23 -14.00 4.85
C LEU A 226 -5.52 -14.58 5.46
N GLY A 227 -5.56 -14.69 6.78
CA GLY A 227 -6.82 -14.95 7.51
C GLY A 227 -7.80 -13.78 7.36
N SER A 228 -9.07 -13.97 7.73
CA SER A 228 -10.13 -12.96 7.52
C SER A 228 -9.82 -11.61 8.17
N GLU A 229 -9.36 -11.60 9.42
CA GLU A 229 -8.99 -10.39 10.15
C GLU A 229 -7.76 -9.70 9.54
N GLN A 230 -6.77 -10.50 9.11
CA GLN A 230 -5.55 -9.99 8.48
C GLN A 230 -5.84 -9.39 7.10
N LEU A 231 -6.70 -10.04 6.33
CA LEU A 231 -7.16 -9.55 5.03
C LEU A 231 -7.94 -8.25 5.20
N GLU A 232 -8.82 -8.15 6.19
CA GLU A 232 -9.56 -6.93 6.46
C GLU A 232 -8.60 -5.77 6.78
N GLU A 233 -7.67 -5.96 7.72
CA GLU A 233 -6.70 -4.93 8.08
C GLU A 233 -5.85 -4.52 6.86
N TYR A 234 -5.45 -5.49 6.03
CA TYR A 234 -4.74 -5.22 4.78
C TYR A 234 -5.57 -4.33 3.84
N LEU A 235 -6.86 -4.66 3.66
CA LEU A 235 -7.75 -3.93 2.76
C LEU A 235 -8.06 -2.52 3.28
N LEU A 236 -8.28 -2.34 4.59
CA LEU A 236 -8.50 -1.03 5.21
C LEU A 236 -7.31 -0.08 4.95
N ARG A 237 -6.09 -0.62 5.00
CA ARG A 237 -4.87 0.16 4.79
C ARG A 237 -4.57 0.41 3.31
N TYR A 238 -4.65 -0.61 2.47
CA TYR A 238 -4.02 -0.58 1.15
C TYR A 238 -4.97 -0.77 -0.04
N SER A 239 -6.26 -1.06 0.19
CA SER A 239 -7.20 -1.23 -0.93
C SER A 239 -7.57 0.09 -1.59
N SER A 240 -7.94 0.00 -2.88
CA SER A 240 -8.49 1.15 -3.63
C SER A 240 -9.80 1.64 -3.02
N ASN A 241 -10.64 0.73 -2.52
CA ASN A 241 -11.94 1.08 -1.93
C ASN A 241 -11.77 1.86 -0.63
N ALA A 242 -10.87 1.41 0.24
CA ALA A 242 -10.56 2.15 1.46
C ALA A 242 -9.94 3.52 1.15
N THR A 243 -9.09 3.60 0.12
CA THR A 243 -8.51 4.88 -0.33
C THR A 243 -9.56 5.83 -0.88
N ALA A 244 -10.47 5.34 -1.74
CA ALA A 244 -11.58 6.12 -2.25
C ALA A 244 -12.50 6.60 -1.11
N LEU A 245 -12.84 5.70 -0.19
CA LEU A 245 -13.69 6.00 0.95
C LEU A 245 -13.05 7.04 1.89
N ARG A 246 -11.74 6.93 2.17
CA ARG A 246 -11.01 7.98 2.89
C ARG A 246 -11.17 9.32 2.21
N ASN A 247 -10.84 9.39 0.91
CA ASN A 247 -10.86 10.63 0.13
C ASN A 247 -12.26 11.26 0.12
N GLU A 248 -13.28 10.42 -0.01
CA GLU A 248 -14.68 10.83 0.04
C GLU A 248 -15.08 11.38 1.42
N LEU A 249 -14.58 10.79 2.50
CA LEU A 249 -14.83 11.19 3.88
C LEU A 249 -13.84 12.25 4.39
N HIS A 250 -13.07 12.85 3.49
CA HIS A 250 -12.10 13.89 3.84
C HIS A 250 -12.79 15.06 4.58
N GLY A 251 -12.25 15.45 5.74
CA GLY A 251 -12.82 16.52 6.58
C GLY A 251 -13.90 16.07 7.58
N MET A 252 -14.23 14.78 7.60
CA MET A 252 -15.10 14.17 8.61
C MET A 252 -14.31 13.77 9.87
N PRO A 253 -14.85 13.98 11.08
CA PRO A 253 -14.18 13.65 12.33
C PRO A 253 -14.35 12.17 12.70
N LEU A 254 -13.93 11.25 11.82
CA LEU A 254 -14.17 9.82 12.00
C LEU A 254 -13.19 9.17 12.99
N THR A 255 -13.73 8.24 13.77
CA THR A 255 -12.95 7.26 14.55
C THR A 255 -12.52 6.07 13.68
N PRO A 256 -11.48 5.31 14.09
CA PRO A 256 -11.07 4.10 13.38
C PRO A 256 -12.20 3.07 13.24
N ASP A 257 -13.02 2.92 14.28
CA ASP A 257 -14.09 1.93 14.32
C ASP A 257 -15.27 2.32 13.44
N GLU A 258 -15.63 3.60 13.39
CA GLU A 258 -16.65 4.11 12.45
C GLU A 258 -16.21 3.91 11.01
N PHE A 259 -14.95 4.23 10.68
CA PHE A 259 -14.43 4.02 9.33
C PHE A 259 -14.37 2.53 8.99
N ARG A 260 -13.91 1.67 9.91
CA ARG A 260 -13.90 0.22 9.69
C ARG A 260 -15.31 -0.31 9.43
N ASN A 261 -16.29 0.16 10.19
CA ASN A 261 -17.68 -0.23 10.00
C ASN A 261 -18.23 0.25 8.65
N LEU A 262 -17.98 1.50 8.26
CA LEU A 262 -18.31 2.02 6.93
C LEU A 262 -17.71 1.16 5.83
N PHE A 263 -16.42 0.88 5.90
CA PHE A 263 -15.73 0.05 4.92
C PHE A 263 -16.36 -1.34 4.81
N ARG A 264 -16.65 -2.01 5.93
CA ARG A 264 -17.33 -3.33 5.93
C ARG A 264 -18.68 -3.29 5.21
N LEU A 265 -19.44 -2.22 5.40
CA LEU A 265 -20.76 -2.07 4.81
C LEU A 265 -20.71 -1.70 3.32
N THR A 266 -19.77 -0.84 2.90
CA THR A 266 -19.74 -0.32 1.52
C THR A 266 -18.86 -1.14 0.58
N ASP A 267 -17.83 -1.82 1.06
CA ASP A 267 -16.79 -2.41 0.21
C ASP A 267 -17.31 -3.44 -0.82
N SER A 268 -18.29 -4.26 -0.46
CA SER A 268 -18.89 -5.21 -1.40
C SER A 268 -19.78 -4.54 -2.46
N MET A 269 -20.40 -3.40 -2.10
CA MET A 269 -21.19 -2.58 -3.01
C MET A 269 -20.26 -1.83 -3.96
N ASP A 270 -19.18 -1.25 -3.43
CA ASP A 270 -18.16 -0.52 -4.20
C ASP A 270 -17.50 -1.42 -5.25
N GLN A 271 -17.19 -2.67 -4.92
CA GLN A 271 -16.69 -3.65 -5.90
C GLN A 271 -17.68 -3.91 -7.03
N GLN A 272 -18.96 -4.09 -6.71
CA GLN A 272 -19.99 -4.31 -7.74
C GLN A 272 -20.19 -3.07 -8.61
N LEU A 273 -20.21 -1.88 -8.01
CA LEU A 273 -20.30 -0.61 -8.73
C LEU A 273 -19.14 -0.45 -9.72
N GLN A 274 -17.90 -0.75 -9.30
CA GLN A 274 -16.73 -0.69 -10.17
C GLN A 274 -16.79 -1.67 -11.35
N LEU A 275 -17.36 -2.85 -11.16
CA LEU A 275 -17.54 -3.84 -12.25
C LEU A 275 -18.64 -3.44 -13.25
N LEU A 276 -19.60 -2.61 -12.82
CA LEU A 276 -20.71 -2.13 -13.65
C LEU A 276 -20.36 -0.84 -14.43
N VAL A 277 -19.17 -0.26 -14.23
CA VAL A 277 -18.73 0.92 -14.97
C VAL A 277 -18.68 0.59 -16.47
N GLY A 278 -19.25 1.47 -17.30
CA GLY A 278 -19.31 1.30 -18.75
C GLY A 278 -20.41 0.35 -19.27
N SER A 279 -21.24 -0.22 -18.38
CA SER A 279 -22.40 -1.02 -18.77
C SER A 279 -23.65 -0.14 -18.89
N ASP A 280 -24.20 -0.04 -20.10
CA ASP A 280 -25.31 0.88 -20.42
C ASP A 280 -26.67 0.21 -20.60
N ASP A 281 -26.77 -1.10 -20.36
CA ASP A 281 -28.05 -1.80 -20.40
C ASP A 281 -28.96 -1.41 -19.20
N ALA A 282 -30.27 -1.47 -19.42
CA ALA A 282 -31.26 -1.03 -18.44
C ALA A 282 -31.18 -1.80 -17.10
N ALA A 283 -30.75 -3.07 -17.12
CA ALA A 283 -30.59 -3.86 -15.91
C ALA A 283 -29.36 -3.41 -15.10
N SER A 284 -28.22 -3.17 -15.77
CA SER A 284 -27.01 -2.64 -15.15
C SER A 284 -27.22 -1.24 -14.58
N LEU A 285 -27.95 -0.36 -15.29
CA LEU A 285 -28.31 0.97 -14.79
C LEU A 285 -29.16 0.90 -13.52
N LYS A 286 -30.20 0.06 -13.52
CA LYS A 286 -31.05 -0.16 -12.35
C LYS A 286 -30.23 -0.72 -11.18
N ARG A 287 -29.36 -1.69 -11.44
CA ARG A 287 -28.52 -2.30 -10.41
C ARG A 287 -27.54 -1.30 -9.79
N ARG A 288 -26.94 -0.42 -10.60
CA ARG A 288 -26.09 0.67 -10.10
C ARG A 288 -26.86 1.60 -9.16
N GLN A 289 -28.04 2.05 -9.58
CA GLN A 289 -28.89 2.91 -8.75
C GLN A 289 -29.27 2.25 -7.41
N GLU A 290 -29.62 0.96 -7.41
CA GLU A 290 -29.91 0.21 -6.18
C GLU A 290 -28.70 0.13 -5.26
N LEU A 291 -27.50 -0.15 -5.79
CA LEU A 291 -26.26 -0.22 -5.03
C LEU A 291 -25.85 1.13 -4.46
N GLU A 292 -25.99 2.21 -5.24
CA GLU A 292 -25.74 3.58 -4.79
C GLU A 292 -26.67 3.98 -3.65
N GLN A 293 -27.96 3.64 -3.72
CA GLN A 293 -28.91 3.89 -2.64
C GLN A 293 -28.58 3.08 -1.38
N GLN A 294 -28.22 1.81 -1.52
CA GLN A 294 -27.84 0.96 -0.37
C GLN A 294 -26.58 1.49 0.30
N ARG A 295 -25.60 1.94 -0.50
CA ARG A 295 -24.36 2.53 -0.01
C ARG A 295 -24.61 3.83 0.74
N ASP A 296 -25.43 4.72 0.18
CA ASP A 296 -25.80 5.99 0.83
C ASP A 296 -26.54 5.77 2.15
N GLN A 297 -27.47 4.80 2.18
CA GLN A 297 -28.15 4.41 3.41
C GLN A 297 -27.18 3.87 4.47
N ALA A 298 -26.20 3.04 4.07
CA ALA A 298 -25.18 2.55 4.99
C ALA A 298 -24.33 3.70 5.56
N ILE A 299 -23.95 4.66 4.71
CA ILE A 299 -23.21 5.86 5.14
C ILE A 299 -24.04 6.67 6.13
N GLN A 300 -25.32 6.93 5.82
CA GLN A 300 -26.22 7.66 6.70
C GLN A 300 -26.41 6.96 8.06
N GLN A 301 -26.49 5.64 8.08
CA GLN A 301 -26.66 4.85 9.30
C GLN A 301 -25.45 4.95 10.23
N VAL A 302 -24.22 4.88 9.69
CA VAL A 302 -23.01 4.93 10.52
C VAL A 302 -22.69 6.36 10.96
N LEU A 303 -22.83 7.35 10.08
CA LEU A 303 -22.55 8.75 10.43
C LEU A 303 -23.62 9.35 11.35
N GLY A 304 -24.87 8.88 11.24
CA GLY A 304 -25.99 9.54 11.90
C GLY A 304 -26.38 10.87 11.22
N PRO A 305 -27.46 11.51 11.67
CA PRO A 305 -28.13 12.56 10.91
C PRO A 305 -27.32 13.85 10.75
N ASP A 306 -26.52 14.23 11.74
CA ASP A 306 -25.80 15.51 11.70
C ASP A 306 -24.47 15.41 10.93
N ASP A 307 -23.70 14.36 11.14
CA ASP A 307 -22.51 14.09 10.34
C ASP A 307 -22.86 13.74 8.90
N TYR A 308 -24.00 13.09 8.63
CA TYR A 308 -24.47 12.86 7.26
C TYR A 308 -24.80 14.17 6.52
N LYS A 309 -25.38 15.18 7.19
CA LYS A 309 -25.56 16.52 6.58
C LYS A 309 -24.21 17.16 6.25
N LYS A 310 -23.22 17.03 7.14
CA LYS A 310 -21.88 17.56 6.91
C LYS A 310 -21.19 16.84 5.76
N TYR A 311 -21.32 15.52 5.69
CA TYR A 311 -20.86 14.69 4.59
C TYR A 311 -21.46 15.18 3.26
N GLY A 312 -22.78 15.40 3.20
CA GLY A 312 -23.45 15.94 2.01
C GLY A 312 -22.92 17.30 1.58
N LEU A 313 -22.61 18.20 2.53
CA LEU A 313 -21.95 19.47 2.21
C LEU A 313 -20.54 19.26 1.65
N LEU A 314 -19.76 18.31 2.17
CA LEU A 314 -18.40 18.03 1.68
C LEU A 314 -18.38 17.38 0.30
N GLN A 315 -19.47 16.72 -0.12
CA GLN A 315 -19.62 16.22 -1.49
C GLN A 315 -19.99 17.32 -2.50
N ASP A 316 -20.54 18.44 -2.06
CA ASP A 316 -20.95 19.55 -2.92
C ASP A 316 -19.72 20.30 -3.47
N PRO A 317 -19.49 20.33 -4.80
CA PRO A 317 -18.36 21.05 -5.39
C PRO A 317 -18.30 22.52 -4.97
N VAL A 318 -19.45 23.19 -4.90
CA VAL A 318 -19.56 24.62 -4.56
C VAL A 318 -19.10 24.85 -3.11
N TYR A 319 -19.39 23.91 -2.21
CA TYR A 319 -18.94 24.00 -0.82
C TYR A 319 -17.42 23.79 -0.71
N ARG A 320 -16.86 22.83 -1.43
CA ARG A 320 -15.40 22.58 -1.45
C ARG A 320 -14.62 23.76 -2.01
N ASP A 321 -15.11 24.34 -3.10
CA ASP A 321 -14.51 25.52 -3.72
C ASP A 321 -14.59 26.72 -2.76
N THR A 322 -15.75 26.91 -2.14
CA THR A 322 -15.95 27.94 -1.11
C THR A 322 -14.99 27.74 0.07
N GLN A 323 -14.79 26.50 0.55
CA GLN A 323 -13.87 26.21 1.65
C GLN A 323 -12.42 26.49 1.25
N THR A 324 -12.03 26.19 0.02
CA THR A 324 -10.70 26.45 -0.53
C THR A 324 -10.42 27.95 -0.59
N VAL A 325 -11.32 28.72 -1.21
CA VAL A 325 -11.22 30.19 -1.30
C VAL A 325 -11.23 30.81 0.11
N ALA A 326 -12.08 30.31 1.00
CA ALA A 326 -12.16 30.78 2.38
C ALA A 326 -10.83 30.62 3.13
N ARG A 327 -10.22 29.43 3.05
CA ARG A 327 -8.91 29.16 3.67
C ARG A 327 -7.82 30.06 3.10
N GLN A 328 -7.77 30.21 1.78
CA GLN A 328 -6.75 31.01 1.11
C GLN A 328 -6.91 32.52 1.37
N SER A 329 -8.13 33.01 1.57
CA SER A 329 -8.42 34.44 1.81
C SER A 329 -8.47 34.84 3.29
N GLY A 330 -8.33 33.86 4.21
CA GLY A 330 -8.42 34.08 5.65
C GLY A 330 -9.85 34.41 6.12
N VAL A 331 -10.86 33.82 5.46
CA VAL A 331 -12.26 33.93 5.86
C VAL A 331 -12.47 33.15 7.17
N PRO A 332 -13.06 33.76 8.21
CA PRO A 332 -13.43 33.06 9.44
C PRO A 332 -14.34 31.85 9.20
N SER A 333 -14.15 30.76 9.95
CA SER A 333 -14.84 29.48 9.74
C SER A 333 -16.37 29.58 9.89
N ASP A 334 -16.85 30.46 10.75
CA ASP A 334 -18.27 30.76 10.97
C ASP A 334 -18.94 31.42 9.74
N LYS A 335 -18.14 32.05 8.86
CA LYS A 335 -18.62 32.69 7.63
C LYS A 335 -18.63 31.77 6.41
N ILE A 336 -18.02 30.59 6.48
CA ILE A 336 -17.92 29.65 5.34
C ILE A 336 -19.30 29.17 4.90
N LEU A 337 -20.15 28.75 5.84
CA LEU A 337 -21.48 28.25 5.51
C LEU A 337 -22.40 29.36 4.93
N PRO A 338 -22.46 30.58 5.50
CA PRO A 338 -23.14 31.71 4.86
C PRO A 338 -22.60 32.04 3.46
N LEU A 339 -21.27 32.02 3.29
CA LEU A 339 -20.62 32.27 2.00
C LEU A 339 -21.04 31.24 0.95
N TYR A 340 -21.03 29.96 1.32
CA TYR A 340 -21.50 28.86 0.47
C TYR A 340 -22.96 29.04 0.06
N LYS A 341 -23.85 29.41 1.00
CA LYS A 341 -25.27 29.63 0.70
C LYS A 341 -25.46 30.75 -0.32
N ILE A 342 -24.72 31.84 -0.21
CA ILE A 342 -24.75 32.94 -1.20
C ILE A 342 -24.33 32.42 -2.57
N ASN A 343 -23.19 31.72 -2.66
CA ASN A 343 -22.69 31.18 -3.93
C ASN A 343 -23.66 30.20 -4.58
N ARG A 344 -24.22 29.26 -3.79
CA ARG A 344 -25.17 28.25 -4.27
C ARG A 344 -26.48 28.86 -4.78
N GLU A 345 -27.04 29.84 -4.06
CA GLU A 345 -28.25 30.53 -4.54
C GLU A 345 -27.96 31.37 -5.79
N THR A 346 -26.79 32.03 -5.85
CA THR A 346 -26.38 32.75 -7.06
C THR A 346 -26.23 31.83 -8.27
N GLU A 347 -25.59 30.66 -8.14
CA GLU A 347 -25.49 29.70 -9.23
C GLU A 347 -26.86 29.19 -9.69
N ARG A 348 -27.75 28.89 -8.73
CA ARG A 348 -29.12 28.45 -9.03
C ARG A 348 -29.89 29.51 -9.80
N GLU A 349 -29.77 30.78 -9.40
CA GLU A 349 -30.44 31.89 -10.06
C GLU A 349 -29.85 32.13 -11.46
N GLN A 350 -28.53 32.13 -11.61
CA GLN A 350 -27.87 32.25 -12.92
C GLN A 350 -28.29 31.12 -13.87
N GLN A 351 -28.32 29.88 -13.37
CA GLN A 351 -28.74 28.73 -14.17
C GLN A 351 -30.21 28.86 -14.58
N SER A 352 -31.09 29.29 -13.67
CA SER A 352 -32.50 29.52 -14.00
C SER A 352 -32.69 30.58 -15.09
N ILE A 353 -31.90 31.66 -15.08
CA ILE A 353 -31.94 32.72 -16.10
C ILE A 353 -31.40 32.20 -17.45
N ARG A 354 -30.35 31.38 -17.43
CA ARG A 354 -29.76 30.78 -18.64
C ARG A 354 -30.73 29.81 -19.30
N ASP A 355 -31.39 28.97 -18.51
CA ASP A 355 -32.31 27.93 -18.97
C ASP A 355 -33.70 28.46 -19.34
N ASP A 356 -34.06 29.68 -18.92
CA ASP A 356 -35.32 30.31 -19.25
C ASP A 356 -35.39 30.63 -20.76
N ALA A 357 -36.21 29.87 -21.48
CA ALA A 357 -36.42 30.05 -22.92
C ALA A 357 -37.27 31.30 -23.26
N THR A 358 -37.90 31.93 -22.28
CA THR A 358 -38.78 33.10 -22.49
C THR A 358 -38.03 34.42 -22.56
N LEU A 359 -36.76 34.45 -22.16
CA LEU A 359 -35.92 35.64 -22.13
C LEU A 359 -35.08 35.80 -23.41
N THR A 360 -35.00 37.02 -23.92
CA THR A 360 -34.05 37.36 -24.99
C THR A 360 -32.61 37.36 -24.47
N ALA A 361 -31.62 37.30 -25.38
CA ALA A 361 -30.20 37.34 -25.00
C ALA A 361 -29.87 38.60 -24.16
N GLU A 362 -30.37 39.76 -24.57
CA GLU A 362 -30.19 41.04 -23.86
C GLU A 362 -30.85 41.04 -22.47
N GLN A 363 -32.05 40.43 -22.36
CA GLN A 363 -32.73 40.29 -21.07
C GLN A 363 -32.00 39.33 -20.13
N LYS A 364 -31.41 38.26 -20.67
CA LYS A 364 -30.57 37.33 -19.90
C LYS A 364 -29.33 38.04 -19.38
N GLU A 365 -28.65 38.81 -20.23
CA GLU A 365 -27.46 39.57 -19.86
C GLU A 365 -27.75 40.56 -18.72
N GLN A 366 -28.80 41.39 -18.85
CA GLN A 366 -29.20 42.35 -17.81
C GLN A 366 -29.53 41.67 -16.47
N ARG A 367 -30.24 40.54 -16.51
CA ARG A 367 -30.59 39.79 -15.29
C ARG A 367 -29.35 39.14 -14.66
N LEU A 368 -28.45 38.58 -15.46
CA LEU A 368 -27.20 38.01 -14.96
C LEU A 368 -26.31 39.08 -14.31
N GLU A 369 -26.21 40.28 -14.89
CA GLU A 369 -25.50 41.40 -14.28
C GLU A 369 -26.12 41.82 -12.94
N ALA A 370 -27.45 41.89 -12.85
CA ALA A 370 -28.14 42.20 -11.61
C ALA A 370 -27.88 41.17 -10.50
N VAL A 371 -27.90 39.88 -10.85
CA VAL A 371 -27.56 38.77 -9.94
C VAL A 371 -26.10 38.87 -9.49
N GLN A 372 -25.18 39.16 -10.41
CA GLN A 372 -23.76 39.32 -10.08
C GLN A 372 -23.53 40.51 -9.13
N LEU A 373 -24.21 41.65 -9.35
CA LEU A 373 -24.13 42.80 -8.46
C LEU A 373 -24.73 42.50 -7.07
N ALA A 374 -25.85 41.77 -7.02
CA ALA A 374 -26.46 41.34 -5.77
C ALA A 374 -25.52 40.41 -4.98
N GLN A 375 -24.87 39.46 -5.64
CA GLN A 375 -23.86 38.59 -5.05
C GLN A 375 -22.70 39.41 -4.47
N GLN A 376 -22.12 40.33 -5.25
CA GLN A 376 -21.01 41.17 -4.79
C GLN A 376 -21.36 41.98 -3.53
N ASN A 377 -22.57 42.56 -3.50
CA ASN A 377 -23.05 43.29 -2.34
C ASN A 377 -23.25 42.40 -1.11
N ALA A 378 -23.80 41.20 -1.30
CA ALA A 378 -23.96 40.22 -0.23
C ALA A 378 -22.61 39.74 0.34
N LEU A 379 -21.65 39.44 -0.54
CA LEU A 379 -20.29 39.05 -0.17
C LEU A 379 -19.57 40.16 0.60
N ARG A 380 -19.63 41.40 0.11
CA ARG A 380 -19.01 42.56 0.78
C ARG A 380 -19.61 42.80 2.17
N LYS A 381 -20.92 42.62 2.32
CA LYS A 381 -21.61 42.75 3.62
C LYS A 381 -21.23 41.63 4.59
N LEU A 382 -21.12 40.40 4.12
CA LEU A 382 -20.77 39.24 4.94
C LEU A 382 -19.30 39.27 5.39
N LEU A 383 -18.39 39.53 4.46
CA LEU A 383 -16.95 39.34 4.66
C LEU A 383 -16.23 40.60 5.15
N GLY A 384 -16.78 41.78 4.88
CA GLY A 384 -16.10 43.06 5.07
C GLY A 384 -15.18 43.41 3.90
N GLY A 385 -14.75 44.67 3.82
CA GLY A 385 -14.03 45.21 2.68
C GLY A 385 -12.70 44.50 2.38
N GLU A 386 -11.88 44.27 3.40
CA GLU A 386 -10.55 43.67 3.20
C GLU A 386 -10.59 42.22 2.73
N ILE A 387 -11.40 41.39 3.38
CA ILE A 387 -11.52 39.96 3.04
C ILE A 387 -12.16 39.81 1.65
N TYR A 388 -13.16 40.63 1.34
CA TYR A 388 -13.77 40.67 0.00
C TYR A 388 -12.74 41.01 -1.09
N GLN A 389 -11.86 41.99 -0.86
CA GLN A 389 -10.81 42.34 -1.82
C GLN A 389 -9.80 41.19 -2.02
N ARG A 390 -9.45 40.44 -0.98
CA ARG A 390 -8.57 39.26 -1.12
C ARG A 390 -9.21 38.17 -1.98
N ILE A 391 -10.52 37.92 -1.81
CA ILE A 391 -11.24 36.95 -2.65
C ILE A 391 -11.25 37.38 -4.12
N LEU A 392 -11.50 38.67 -4.41
CA LEU A 392 -11.45 39.19 -5.78
C LEU A 392 -10.07 39.02 -6.43
N GLN A 393 -9.00 39.22 -5.66
CA GLN A 393 -7.61 39.04 -6.13
C GLN A 393 -7.27 37.56 -6.39
N GLN A 394 -7.93 36.61 -5.74
CA GLN A 394 -7.75 35.18 -5.99
C GLN A 394 -8.49 34.70 -7.23
N ASN A 395 -9.70 35.21 -7.48
CA ASN A 395 -10.47 34.88 -8.69
C ASN A 395 -9.91 35.47 -9.99
N THR A 396 -8.91 36.36 -9.90
CA THR A 396 -8.28 37.05 -11.03
C THR A 396 -6.86 36.55 -11.34
N LYS A 397 -6.32 35.61 -10.55
CA LYS A 397 -5.07 34.93 -10.89
C LYS A 397 -5.36 33.76 -11.84
N PRO A 398 -4.66 33.68 -13.00
CA PRO A 398 -4.89 32.64 -14.01
C PRO A 398 -4.49 31.25 -13.53
#